data_AF-A0A1D8A568-F1
#
_entry.id   AF-A0A1D8A568-F1
#
_cell.length_a   1.000
_cell.length_b   1.000
_cell.length_c   1.000
_cell.angle_alpha   90.00
_cell.angle_beta   90.00
_cell.angle_gamma   90.00
#
_symmetry.space_group_name_H-M   'P 1'
#
loop_
_entity.id
_entity.type
_entity.pdbx_description
1 polymer ?
#
loop_
_entity_poly.entity_id
_entity_poly.type
_entity_poly.pdbx_seq_one_letter_code
_entity_poly.pdbx_strand_id
1 'polypeptide(L)'
;MSGQPKNYFESLAGKPVLYDRLHDHYGKTGIPYQFHCTAETQATLELLFQDIFERSTRLGAPLRILSAGAWVSKPGQHGEGRAFDLDAIHWERTALVALNQPAQKPLYLAVQALCLKHCGTVLGYDYNAKHRDHLHVDTGRPVRFRETQSVTLFVQQALNTFLGHALKIDGEFGEDTATALRDALDRLGIGDVTASVADWVRFAEWICDRGLEITADALDAKPLPARGSSAGIDEPLDWPDYMGEEEPVERAQIQTVRPDTGLLDLTYKPYPDWRIRLATTGTGKQQWFLDFNGQTNFYLGYRFAFDPYLGLARTGSTKTGNLFYDHLAYRPKFGEWASFVQPTGRCESEGSFFVVNAWDAAAMTLGFFQMAAHTGEHLASLFRDLLKTLPGEADTYFPELKLGSQIGLPEQGGFDHIYAVNGTQRLDLDVEAAPSDGLPAEKWYRGRFMRFFNPHRGQVDQEELHAAARWLAWLNASPQAREVCVSNAVEGAKRTVRDVHQYVLSRGHPRYPKGLDGVAMALVQAAMDVKHHGRRNRDMGQSNLQSIFWALTQTDPLAAFATIDTDWREERSRRSVTEIKAMAQWFDNKRYDRAAQEFK
;
A
#
# COMPACT_ATOMS: atom_id res chain seq x y z
N MET A 1 -26.57 19.86 25.22
CA MET A 1 -26.33 18.99 24.05
C MET A 1 -27.69 18.53 23.56
N SER A 2 -27.97 18.64 22.26
CA SER A 2 -29.14 18.00 21.65
C SER A 2 -29.04 16.48 21.86
N GLY A 3 -30.15 15.84 22.24
CA GLY A 3 -30.21 14.38 22.27
C GLY A 3 -30.05 13.80 20.86
N GLN A 4 -29.77 12.49 20.77
CA GLN A 4 -29.73 11.77 19.50
C GLN A 4 -31.02 12.02 18.69
N PRO A 5 -30.95 12.35 17.39
CA PRO A 5 -32.13 12.46 16.55
C PRO A 5 -32.93 11.16 16.55
N LYS A 6 -34.26 11.29 16.62
CA LYS A 6 -35.18 10.14 16.52
C LYS A 6 -35.23 9.56 15.10
N ASN A 7 -34.95 10.39 14.10
CA ASN A 7 -34.93 10.00 12.70
C ASN A 7 -33.63 9.21 12.39
N TYR A 8 -33.76 8.15 11.60
CA TYR A 8 -32.65 7.31 11.18
C TYR A 8 -32.89 6.73 9.79
N PHE A 9 -31.80 6.26 9.16
CA PHE A 9 -31.83 5.57 7.88
C PHE A 9 -30.84 4.39 7.85
N GLU A 10 -31.14 3.42 6.98
CA GLU A 10 -30.29 2.25 6.68
C GLU A 10 -29.95 2.18 5.18
N SER A 11 -30.62 3.01 4.37
CA SER A 11 -30.42 3.15 2.94
C SER A 11 -30.57 4.60 2.51
N LEU A 12 -29.91 4.95 1.41
CA LEU A 12 -30.03 6.23 0.71
C LEU A 12 -30.11 5.95 -0.79
N ALA A 13 -31.01 6.62 -1.49
CA ALA A 13 -31.29 6.43 -2.92
C ALA A 13 -31.50 4.95 -3.28
N GLY A 14 -32.22 4.21 -2.41
CA GLY A 14 -32.50 2.79 -2.56
C GLY A 14 -31.28 1.86 -2.40
N LYS A 15 -30.13 2.36 -1.94
CA LYS A 15 -28.91 1.56 -1.70
C LYS A 15 -28.58 1.47 -0.22
N PRO A 16 -28.11 0.31 0.28
CA PRO A 16 -27.75 0.16 1.67
C PRO A 16 -26.60 1.09 2.06
N VAL A 17 -26.70 1.69 3.23
CA VAL A 17 -25.64 2.44 3.89
C VAL A 17 -25.09 1.58 5.03
N LEU A 18 -23.78 1.35 5.04
CA LEU A 18 -23.12 0.45 5.97
C LEU A 18 -22.05 1.19 6.77
N TYR A 19 -21.92 0.85 8.05
CA TYR A 19 -20.91 1.43 8.93
C TYR A 19 -19.54 0.83 8.65
N ASP A 20 -18.55 1.69 8.43
CA ASP A 20 -17.25 1.30 7.85
C ASP A 20 -16.04 1.63 8.72
N ARG A 21 -16.29 1.86 10.03
CA ARG A 21 -15.22 2.15 11.01
C ARG A 21 -14.92 0.99 11.95
N LEU A 22 -15.36 -0.22 11.60
CA LEU A 22 -14.87 -1.45 12.24
C LEU A 22 -13.47 -1.79 11.71
N HIS A 23 -12.57 -2.20 12.61
CA HIS A 23 -11.19 -2.56 12.25
C HIS A 23 -11.15 -3.66 11.17
N ASP A 24 -10.23 -3.52 10.20
CA ASP A 24 -9.95 -4.40 9.04
C ASP A 24 -10.89 -4.32 7.81
N HIS A 25 -11.91 -3.46 7.80
CA HIS A 25 -12.93 -3.44 6.73
C HIS A 25 -13.09 -2.13 5.94
N TYR A 26 -12.37 -1.05 6.31
CA TYR A 26 -12.50 0.27 5.68
C TYR A 26 -12.41 0.20 4.16
N GLY A 27 -13.40 0.79 3.49
CA GLY A 27 -13.55 0.84 2.05
C GLY A 27 -14.00 -0.47 1.39
N LYS A 28 -14.29 -1.54 2.16
CA LYS A 28 -14.55 -2.89 1.61
C LYS A 28 -15.97 -3.38 1.78
N THR A 29 -16.41 -3.61 3.01
CA THR A 29 -17.66 -4.36 3.25
C THR A 29 -18.70 -3.58 4.03
N GLY A 30 -18.29 -2.84 5.06
CA GLY A 30 -19.17 -2.26 6.08
C GLY A 30 -20.02 -3.29 6.83
N ILE A 31 -20.80 -2.84 7.81
CA ILE A 31 -21.86 -3.63 8.46
C ILE A 31 -23.19 -2.86 8.48
N PRO A 32 -24.34 -3.55 8.51
CA PRO A 32 -25.64 -2.88 8.69
C PRO A 32 -25.64 -2.02 9.95
N TYR A 33 -26.17 -0.80 9.84
CA TYR A 33 -26.18 0.18 10.93
C TYR A 33 -27.33 1.18 10.75
N GLN A 34 -27.87 1.68 11.86
CA GLN A 34 -28.88 2.73 11.87
C GLN A 34 -28.21 4.09 12.00
N PHE A 35 -28.21 4.87 10.92
CA PHE A 35 -27.59 6.19 10.90
C PHE A 35 -28.59 7.24 11.34
N HIS A 36 -28.37 7.83 12.50
CA HIS A 36 -29.24 8.86 13.06
C HIS A 36 -28.87 10.25 12.52
N CYS A 37 -29.86 11.01 12.05
CA CYS A 37 -29.70 12.41 11.65
C CYS A 37 -31.07 13.11 11.65
N THR A 38 -31.10 14.42 11.41
CA THR A 38 -32.33 15.18 11.18
C THR A 38 -33.02 14.75 9.89
N ALA A 39 -34.35 14.89 9.82
CA ALA A 39 -35.11 14.50 8.62
C ALA A 39 -34.69 15.32 7.38
N GLU A 40 -34.37 16.60 7.60
CA GLU A 40 -33.87 17.50 6.57
C GLU A 40 -32.51 17.04 6.03
N THR A 41 -31.61 16.60 6.90
CA THR A 41 -30.30 16.07 6.49
C THR A 41 -30.44 14.77 5.72
N GLN A 42 -31.31 13.85 6.16
CA GLN A 42 -31.61 12.65 5.39
C GLN A 42 -32.16 12.98 4.00
N ALA A 43 -33.08 13.94 3.89
CA ALA A 43 -33.62 14.35 2.59
C ALA A 43 -32.55 14.93 1.65
N THR A 44 -31.61 15.74 2.18
CA THR A 44 -30.46 16.22 1.41
C THR A 44 -29.56 15.07 0.95
N LEU A 45 -29.28 14.10 1.82
CA LEU A 45 -28.47 12.93 1.47
C LEU A 45 -29.15 12.06 0.41
N GLU A 46 -30.48 11.89 0.48
CA GLU A 46 -31.26 11.15 -0.52
C GLU A 46 -31.08 11.76 -1.92
N LEU A 47 -31.23 13.09 -2.03
CA LEU A 47 -31.02 13.81 -3.29
C LEU A 47 -29.57 13.75 -3.78
N LEU A 48 -28.59 13.87 -2.87
CA LEU A 48 -27.17 13.76 -3.19
C LEU A 48 -26.84 12.39 -3.80
N PHE A 49 -27.23 11.29 -3.14
CA PHE A 49 -26.91 9.96 -3.63
C PHE A 49 -27.74 9.57 -4.87
N GLN A 50 -28.96 10.08 -4.99
CA GLN A 50 -29.74 9.94 -6.22
C GLN A 50 -29.00 10.58 -7.40
N ASP A 51 -28.53 11.83 -7.26
CA ASP A 51 -27.78 12.55 -8.30
C ASP A 51 -26.46 11.85 -8.64
N ILE A 52 -25.73 11.36 -7.63
CA ILE A 52 -24.52 10.54 -7.83
C ILE A 52 -24.85 9.31 -8.69
N PHE A 53 -25.88 8.55 -8.33
CA PHE A 53 -26.21 7.28 -8.99
C PHE A 53 -26.81 7.47 -10.39
N GLU A 54 -27.60 8.52 -10.62
CA GLU A 54 -28.14 8.85 -11.94
C GLU A 54 -27.03 9.26 -12.93
N ARG A 55 -25.98 9.96 -12.46
CA ARG A 55 -24.86 10.39 -13.32
C ARG A 55 -23.78 9.33 -13.52
N SER A 56 -23.63 8.39 -12.58
CA SER A 56 -22.56 7.39 -12.57
C SER A 56 -22.90 6.06 -13.27
N THR A 57 -23.91 6.03 -14.14
CA THR A 57 -24.39 4.80 -14.80
C THR A 57 -23.31 4.01 -15.55
N ARG A 58 -22.31 4.70 -16.14
CA ARG A 58 -21.18 4.06 -16.82
C ARG A 58 -20.22 3.32 -15.86
N LEU A 59 -20.32 3.54 -14.55
CA LEU A 59 -19.53 2.83 -13.52
C LEU A 59 -20.15 1.47 -13.13
N GLY A 60 -21.29 1.11 -13.72
CA GLY A 60 -22.07 -0.07 -13.36
C GLY A 60 -23.14 0.23 -12.31
N ALA A 61 -23.95 -0.76 -11.93
CA ALA A 61 -25.01 -0.52 -10.95
C ALA A 61 -24.43 -0.14 -9.58
N PRO A 62 -24.99 0.86 -8.86
CA PRO A 62 -24.55 1.16 -7.52
C PRO A 62 -24.94 0.03 -6.57
N LEU A 63 -24.02 -0.36 -5.70
CA LEU A 63 -24.15 -1.49 -4.80
C LEU A 63 -24.42 -1.06 -3.35
N ARG A 64 -23.60 -0.16 -2.81
CA ARG A 64 -23.65 0.27 -1.40
C ARG A 64 -22.89 1.57 -1.14
N ILE A 65 -23.21 2.20 -0.02
CA ILE A 65 -22.55 3.38 0.54
C ILE A 65 -21.89 2.97 1.86
N LEU A 66 -20.65 3.41 2.10
CA LEU A 66 -19.91 3.16 3.34
C LEU A 66 -19.70 4.48 4.08
N SER A 67 -19.92 4.49 5.40
CA SER A 67 -19.92 5.72 6.21
C SER A 67 -19.38 5.54 7.62
N ALA A 68 -18.82 6.63 8.15
CA ALA A 68 -18.35 6.73 9.53
C ALA A 68 -19.45 7.12 10.52
N GLY A 69 -20.62 7.51 10.01
CA GLY A 69 -21.76 7.96 10.82
C GLY A 69 -22.33 9.30 10.35
N ALA A 70 -23.55 9.57 10.85
CA ALA A 70 -24.26 10.84 10.67
C ALA A 70 -24.55 11.57 11.99
N TRP A 71 -24.30 10.91 13.12
CA TRP A 71 -24.43 11.48 14.46
C TRP A 71 -23.43 10.88 15.43
N VAL A 72 -22.86 11.74 16.28
CA VAL A 72 -22.04 11.38 17.43
C VAL A 72 -22.34 12.36 18.56
N SER A 73 -22.40 11.89 19.80
CA SER A 73 -22.60 12.74 20.99
C SER A 73 -21.38 13.64 21.27
N LYS A 74 -21.21 14.69 20.45
CA LYS A 74 -20.15 15.70 20.53
C LYS A 74 -20.67 17.06 20.06
N PRO A 75 -20.05 18.20 20.43
CA PRO A 75 -20.41 19.48 19.85
C PRO A 75 -20.25 19.53 18.32
N GLY A 76 -21.02 20.38 17.65
CA GLY A 76 -20.95 20.61 16.20
C GLY A 76 -22.00 19.83 15.40
N GLN A 77 -21.90 19.88 14.07
CA GLN A 77 -22.94 19.41 13.15
C GLN A 77 -23.26 17.91 13.29
N HIS A 78 -22.27 17.07 13.63
CA HIS A 78 -22.50 15.67 13.99
C HIS A 78 -23.36 15.51 15.25
N GLY A 79 -23.19 16.32 16.30
CA GLY A 79 -24.05 16.27 17.49
C GLY A 79 -25.45 16.82 17.30
N GLU A 80 -25.61 17.68 16.29
CA GLU A 80 -26.90 18.20 15.84
C GLU A 80 -27.60 17.24 14.88
N GLY A 81 -26.94 16.16 14.42
CA GLY A 81 -27.48 15.25 13.41
C GLY A 81 -27.61 15.91 12.04
N ARG A 82 -26.71 16.83 11.72
CA ARG A 82 -26.70 17.64 10.49
C ARG A 82 -25.49 17.39 9.60
N ALA A 83 -24.71 16.35 9.92
CA ALA A 83 -23.51 15.97 9.19
C ALA A 83 -23.54 14.50 8.77
N PHE A 84 -22.69 14.16 7.82
CA PHE A 84 -22.47 12.80 7.34
C PHE A 84 -21.02 12.65 6.89
N ASP A 85 -20.38 11.54 7.25
CA ASP A 85 -19.04 11.21 6.81
C ASP A 85 -19.11 10.08 5.79
N LEU A 86 -18.77 10.36 4.53
CA LEU A 86 -18.75 9.41 3.42
C LEU A 86 -17.36 8.78 3.29
N ASP A 87 -17.26 7.48 3.56
CA ASP A 87 -15.99 6.73 3.48
C ASP A 87 -15.79 6.12 2.08
N ALA A 88 -16.84 5.53 1.50
CA ALA A 88 -16.77 4.90 0.17
C ALA A 88 -18.13 4.78 -0.53
N ILE A 89 -18.09 4.62 -1.85
CA ILE A 89 -19.23 4.22 -2.68
C ILE A 89 -18.79 3.08 -3.59
N HIS A 90 -19.57 1.99 -3.64
CA HIS A 90 -19.27 0.85 -4.50
C HIS A 90 -20.25 0.77 -5.66
N TRP A 91 -19.72 0.62 -6.87
CA TRP A 91 -20.44 0.24 -8.08
C TRP A 91 -19.95 -1.14 -8.55
N GLU A 92 -20.64 -1.75 -9.51
CA GLU A 92 -20.25 -3.05 -10.07
C GLU A 92 -18.85 -3.06 -10.70
N ARG A 93 -18.45 -1.96 -11.37
CA ARG A 93 -17.16 -1.91 -12.11
C ARG A 93 -16.04 -1.26 -11.32
N THR A 94 -16.35 -0.53 -10.26
CA THR A 94 -15.36 0.27 -9.51
C THR A 94 -15.89 0.68 -8.13
N ALA A 95 -15.02 1.23 -7.30
CA ALA A 95 -15.39 1.85 -6.03
C ALA A 95 -14.64 3.16 -5.84
N LEU A 96 -15.32 4.17 -5.29
CA LEU A 96 -14.68 5.31 -4.66
C LEU A 96 -14.37 4.92 -3.22
N VAL A 97 -13.11 5.04 -2.79
CA VAL A 97 -12.72 4.99 -1.38
C VAL A 97 -12.00 6.28 -1.05
N ALA A 98 -12.48 7.03 -0.04
CA ALA A 98 -12.01 8.39 0.19
C ALA A 98 -10.50 8.49 0.43
N LEU A 99 -9.92 7.51 1.14
CA LEU A 99 -8.47 7.42 1.36
C LEU A 99 -7.65 7.25 0.06
N ASN A 100 -8.27 6.73 -0.99
CA ASN A 100 -7.65 6.53 -2.30
C ASN A 100 -7.73 7.78 -3.20
N GLN A 101 -8.11 8.96 -2.67
CA GLN A 101 -8.21 10.19 -3.46
C GLN A 101 -7.02 10.44 -4.40
N PRO A 102 -5.74 10.25 -3.98
CA PRO A 102 -4.62 10.50 -4.88
C PRO A 102 -4.61 9.61 -6.13
N ALA A 103 -5.11 8.38 -6.01
CA ALA A 103 -5.20 7.40 -7.10
C ALA A 103 -6.53 7.46 -7.87
N GLN A 104 -7.58 8.02 -7.25
CA GLN A 104 -8.93 8.09 -7.80
C GLN A 104 -9.38 9.55 -7.98
N LYS A 105 -8.43 10.47 -8.22
CA LYS A 105 -8.68 11.91 -8.16
C LYS A 105 -9.84 12.38 -9.04
N PRO A 106 -9.99 11.93 -10.31
CA PRO A 106 -11.15 12.28 -11.12
C PRO A 106 -12.50 11.87 -10.50
N LEU A 107 -12.61 10.61 -10.05
CA LEU A 107 -13.83 10.09 -9.41
C LEU A 107 -14.11 10.77 -8.06
N TYR A 108 -13.08 10.99 -7.25
CA TYR A 108 -13.20 11.65 -5.96
C TYR A 108 -13.69 13.09 -6.12
N LEU A 109 -13.08 13.86 -7.02
CA LEU A 109 -13.49 15.24 -7.29
C LEU A 109 -14.90 15.30 -7.87
N ALA A 110 -15.31 14.32 -8.68
CA ALA A 110 -16.67 14.26 -9.18
C ALA A 110 -17.70 14.09 -8.05
N VAL A 111 -17.46 13.15 -7.13
CA VAL A 111 -18.34 12.95 -5.97
C VAL A 111 -18.30 14.15 -5.03
N GLN A 112 -17.11 14.72 -4.76
CA GLN A 112 -16.98 15.92 -3.93
C GLN A 112 -17.73 17.12 -4.54
N ALA A 113 -17.75 17.26 -5.87
CA ALA A 113 -18.49 18.31 -6.54
C ALA A 113 -20.00 18.17 -6.30
N LEU A 114 -20.55 16.96 -6.38
CA LEU A 114 -21.96 16.73 -6.03
C LEU A 114 -22.22 16.96 -4.54
N CYS A 115 -21.30 16.59 -3.65
CA CYS A 115 -21.40 16.99 -2.24
C CYS A 115 -21.50 18.52 -2.09
N LEU A 116 -20.71 19.29 -2.85
CA LEU A 116 -20.72 20.76 -2.82
C LEU A 116 -21.95 21.39 -3.51
N LYS A 117 -22.64 20.63 -4.37
CA LYS A 117 -23.94 21.01 -4.96
C LYS A 117 -25.08 20.87 -3.94
N HIS A 118 -25.02 19.86 -3.07
CA HIS A 118 -26.12 19.54 -2.16
C HIS A 118 -25.89 19.99 -0.71
N CYS A 119 -24.62 20.13 -0.28
CA CYS A 119 -24.24 20.44 1.10
C CYS A 119 -23.45 21.76 1.19
N GLY A 120 -23.71 22.54 2.24
CA GLY A 120 -23.10 23.87 2.39
C GLY A 120 -21.68 23.86 2.92
N THR A 121 -21.28 22.77 3.57
CA THR A 121 -19.90 22.53 4.00
C THR A 121 -19.50 21.16 3.51
N VAL A 122 -18.34 21.09 2.86
CA VAL A 122 -17.69 19.84 2.47
C VAL A 122 -16.22 19.92 2.83
N LEU A 123 -15.71 18.92 3.54
CA LEU A 123 -14.29 18.80 3.92
C LEU A 123 -13.77 17.48 3.37
N GLY A 124 -12.74 17.54 2.52
CA GLY A 124 -12.18 16.38 1.85
C GLY A 124 -10.72 16.12 2.19
N TYR A 125 -10.10 15.27 1.37
CA TYR A 125 -8.81 14.62 1.62
C TYR A 125 -7.71 15.60 2.06
N ASP A 126 -7.55 16.71 1.34
CA ASP A 126 -6.49 17.69 1.58
C ASP A 126 -6.83 18.77 2.62
N TYR A 127 -8.04 18.74 3.20
CA TYR A 127 -8.44 19.75 4.18
C TYR A 127 -7.59 19.67 5.47
N ASN A 128 -7.45 18.47 6.03
CA ASN A 128 -6.49 18.13 7.08
C ASN A 128 -6.45 16.62 7.31
N ALA A 129 -5.53 16.16 8.17
CA ALA A 129 -5.33 14.74 8.48
C ALA A 129 -6.60 14.00 8.97
N LYS A 130 -7.54 14.69 9.65
CA LYS A 130 -8.76 14.07 10.16
C LYS A 130 -9.78 13.75 9.07
N HIS A 131 -9.68 14.36 7.90
CA HIS A 131 -10.61 14.19 6.78
C HIS A 131 -9.95 13.48 5.59
N ARG A 132 -8.74 12.93 5.76
CA ARG A 132 -8.06 12.15 4.72
C ARG A 132 -8.78 10.87 4.34
N ASP A 133 -9.57 10.33 5.25
CA ASP A 133 -10.24 9.03 5.09
C ASP A 133 -11.75 9.17 4.88
N HIS A 134 -12.30 10.37 4.65
CA HIS A 134 -13.71 10.54 4.32
C HIS A 134 -13.99 11.90 3.68
N LEU A 135 -15.14 12.01 3.00
CA LEU A 135 -15.76 13.29 2.71
C LEU A 135 -16.74 13.63 3.84
N HIS A 136 -16.43 14.65 4.63
CA HIS A 136 -17.39 15.22 5.56
C HIS A 136 -18.33 16.16 4.80
N VAL A 137 -19.64 15.99 5.00
CA VAL A 137 -20.66 16.90 4.48
C VAL A 137 -21.61 17.33 5.59
N ASP A 138 -22.04 18.59 5.58
CA ASP A 138 -23.07 19.07 6.50
C ASP A 138 -24.05 20.08 5.88
N THR A 139 -25.24 20.14 6.47
CA THR A 139 -26.33 21.06 6.11
C THR A 139 -26.32 22.32 6.98
N GLY A 140 -25.26 22.55 7.75
CA GLY A 140 -25.12 23.67 8.70
C GLY A 140 -25.14 25.04 8.03
N ARG A 141 -24.80 25.10 6.74
CA ARG A 141 -24.67 26.32 5.94
C ARG A 141 -25.45 26.17 4.62
N PRO A 142 -25.84 27.29 3.97
CA PRO A 142 -26.44 27.22 2.64
C PRO A 142 -25.40 26.85 1.56
N VAL A 143 -25.84 26.18 0.50
CA VAL A 143 -25.00 25.89 -0.68
C VAL A 143 -24.67 27.19 -1.42
N ARG A 144 -23.37 27.46 -1.62
CA ARG A 144 -22.82 28.53 -2.45
C ARG A 144 -21.29 28.44 -2.48
N PHE A 145 -20.67 29.06 -3.47
CA PHE A 145 -19.23 29.33 -3.45
C PHE A 145 -18.84 30.16 -2.23
N ARG A 146 -17.69 29.83 -1.65
CA ARG A 146 -17.05 30.58 -0.56
C ARG A 146 -15.55 30.45 -0.68
N GLU A 147 -14.83 31.50 -0.33
CA GLU A 147 -13.37 31.49 -0.22
C GLU A 147 -12.93 30.85 1.10
N THR A 148 -13.50 29.71 1.45
CA THR A 148 -13.03 28.89 2.57
C THR A 148 -11.93 27.95 2.09
N GLN A 149 -11.04 27.56 3.00
CA GLN A 149 -9.94 26.64 2.69
C GLN A 149 -10.42 25.38 1.94
N SER A 150 -11.50 24.75 2.41
CA SER A 150 -12.00 23.51 1.79
C SER A 150 -12.54 23.67 0.37
N VAL A 151 -13.25 24.77 0.08
CA VAL A 151 -13.76 25.07 -1.27
C VAL A 151 -12.61 25.48 -2.18
N THR A 152 -11.64 26.24 -1.64
CA THR A 152 -10.45 26.64 -2.39
C THR A 152 -9.59 25.45 -2.78
N LEU A 153 -9.35 24.51 -1.85
CA LEU A 153 -8.65 23.26 -2.14
C LEU A 153 -9.36 22.47 -3.25
N PHE A 154 -10.68 22.33 -3.19
CA PHE A 154 -11.46 21.70 -4.24
C PHE A 154 -11.28 22.40 -5.60
N VAL A 155 -11.43 23.73 -5.64
CA VAL A 155 -11.28 24.51 -6.87
C VAL A 155 -9.89 24.37 -7.46
N GLN A 156 -8.84 24.59 -6.66
CA GLN A 156 -7.45 24.47 -7.12
C GLN A 156 -7.18 23.06 -7.70
N GLN A 157 -7.69 22.01 -7.03
CA GLN A 157 -7.53 20.63 -7.51
C GLN A 157 -8.30 20.37 -8.80
N ALA A 158 -9.54 20.84 -8.89
CA ALA A 158 -10.38 20.60 -10.05
C ALA A 158 -9.88 21.37 -11.28
N LEU A 159 -9.43 22.61 -11.10
CA LEU A 159 -8.78 23.40 -12.16
C LEU A 159 -7.49 22.73 -12.68
N ASN A 160 -6.64 22.23 -11.78
CA ASN A 160 -5.44 21.52 -12.18
C ASN A 160 -5.75 20.18 -12.89
N THR A 161 -6.75 19.45 -12.39
CA THR A 161 -7.07 18.09 -12.87
C THR A 161 -7.79 18.11 -14.22
N PHE A 162 -8.75 19.00 -14.41
CA PHE A 162 -9.66 18.95 -15.56
C PHE A 162 -9.41 20.03 -16.61
N LEU A 163 -8.74 21.12 -16.24
CA LEU A 163 -8.54 22.29 -17.10
C LEU A 163 -7.06 22.62 -17.33
N GLY A 164 -6.14 21.81 -16.79
CA GLY A 164 -4.71 21.88 -17.08
C GLY A 164 -3.99 23.07 -16.44
N HIS A 165 -4.57 23.69 -15.42
CA HIS A 165 -3.87 24.71 -14.64
C HIS A 165 -2.75 24.09 -13.78
N ALA A 166 -1.82 24.93 -13.32
CA ALA A 166 -0.70 24.54 -12.47
C ALA A 166 -0.69 25.33 -11.15
N LEU A 167 -1.85 25.43 -10.50
CA LEU A 167 -2.00 26.13 -9.24
C LEU A 167 -1.31 25.36 -8.10
N LYS A 168 -0.76 26.10 -7.14
CA LYS A 168 -0.40 25.54 -5.83
C LYS A 168 -1.69 25.12 -5.12
N ILE A 169 -1.70 23.92 -4.54
CA ILE A 169 -2.82 23.40 -3.74
C ILE A 169 -2.54 23.70 -2.26
N ASP A 170 -2.97 24.86 -1.79
CA ASP A 170 -2.74 25.32 -0.40
C ASP A 170 -4.02 25.75 0.32
N GLY A 171 -5.14 25.87 -0.40
CA GLY A 171 -6.41 26.33 0.16
C GLY A 171 -6.46 27.83 0.42
N GLU A 172 -5.51 28.61 -0.10
CA GLU A 172 -5.52 30.07 -0.05
C GLU A 172 -6.12 30.64 -1.35
N PHE A 173 -7.22 31.39 -1.24
CA PHE A 173 -7.89 31.96 -2.40
C PHE A 173 -7.19 33.25 -2.85
N GLY A 174 -6.00 33.10 -3.43
CA GLY A 174 -5.18 34.19 -3.95
C GLY A 174 -5.50 34.57 -5.40
N GLU A 175 -4.80 35.60 -5.89
CA GLU A 175 -4.97 36.16 -7.24
C GLU A 175 -4.81 35.11 -8.35
N ASP A 176 -3.87 34.17 -8.21
CA ASP A 176 -3.67 33.06 -9.15
C ASP A 176 -4.90 32.15 -9.25
N THR A 177 -5.47 31.79 -8.09
CA THR A 177 -6.66 30.93 -8.03
C THR A 177 -7.88 31.67 -8.59
N ALA A 178 -8.05 32.94 -8.25
CA ALA A 178 -9.14 33.77 -8.76
C ALA A 178 -9.05 33.97 -10.28
N THR A 179 -7.84 34.13 -10.82
CA THR A 179 -7.62 34.29 -12.26
C THR A 179 -7.86 33.00 -13.02
N ALA A 180 -7.34 31.88 -12.52
CA ALA A 180 -7.58 30.56 -13.11
C ALA A 180 -9.07 30.17 -13.06
N LEU A 181 -9.76 30.48 -11.96
CA LEU A 181 -11.20 30.23 -11.86
C LEU A 181 -11.98 31.08 -12.86
N ARG A 182 -11.67 32.37 -13.02
CA ARG A 182 -12.33 33.22 -14.03
C ARG A 182 -12.10 32.71 -15.46
N ASP A 183 -10.86 32.40 -15.82
CA ASP A 183 -10.52 31.81 -17.13
C ASP A 183 -11.29 30.50 -17.38
N ALA A 184 -11.37 29.63 -16.37
CA ALA A 184 -12.16 28.41 -16.46
C ALA A 184 -13.65 28.67 -16.67
N LEU A 185 -14.24 29.58 -15.89
CA LEU A 185 -15.67 29.92 -16.01
C LEU A 185 -15.99 30.51 -17.38
N ASP A 186 -15.14 31.39 -17.89
CA ASP A 186 -15.26 31.97 -19.23
C ASP A 186 -15.21 30.90 -20.32
N ARG A 187 -14.25 29.96 -20.25
CA ARG A 187 -14.13 28.84 -21.19
C ARG A 187 -15.34 27.91 -21.17
N LEU A 188 -15.96 27.75 -20.00
CA LEU A 188 -17.13 26.90 -19.81
C LEU A 188 -18.47 27.62 -20.07
N GLY A 189 -18.44 28.93 -20.32
CA GLY A 189 -19.67 29.73 -20.47
C GLY A 189 -20.52 29.73 -19.19
N ILE A 190 -19.86 29.74 -18.03
CA ILE A 190 -20.47 29.80 -16.70
C ILE A 190 -20.28 31.22 -16.15
N GLY A 191 -21.30 31.78 -15.50
CA GLY A 191 -21.22 33.12 -14.91
C GLY A 191 -20.36 33.17 -13.64
N ASP A 192 -20.44 34.29 -12.94
CA ASP A 192 -19.68 34.52 -11.71
C ASP A 192 -20.21 33.66 -10.54
N VAL A 193 -19.48 32.59 -10.22
CA VAL A 193 -19.81 31.69 -9.09
C VAL A 193 -19.79 32.39 -7.74
N THR A 194 -19.08 33.51 -7.59
CA THR A 194 -19.05 34.29 -6.34
C THR A 194 -20.35 35.04 -6.09
N ALA A 195 -21.07 35.39 -7.17
CA ALA A 195 -22.34 36.11 -7.14
C ALA A 195 -23.57 35.21 -7.31
N SER A 196 -23.41 34.01 -7.89
CA SER A 196 -24.50 33.16 -8.35
C SER A 196 -24.38 31.71 -7.85
N VAL A 197 -25.34 31.28 -7.02
CA VAL A 197 -25.45 29.87 -6.59
C VAL A 197 -25.72 28.96 -7.79
N ALA A 198 -26.49 29.43 -8.78
CA ALA A 198 -26.78 28.67 -9.98
C ALA A 198 -25.49 28.39 -10.78
N ASP A 199 -24.62 29.39 -10.92
CA ASP A 199 -23.34 29.21 -11.61
C ASP A 199 -22.37 28.34 -10.82
N TRP A 200 -22.35 28.44 -9.48
CA TRP A 200 -21.60 27.50 -8.64
C TRP A 200 -22.05 26.06 -8.84
N VAL A 201 -23.36 25.82 -8.86
CA VAL A 201 -23.93 24.49 -9.11
C VAL A 201 -23.58 24.00 -10.50
N ARG A 202 -23.69 24.84 -11.54
CA ARG A 202 -23.28 24.47 -12.91
C ARG A 202 -21.81 24.11 -13.00
N PHE A 203 -20.94 24.84 -12.30
CA PHE A 203 -19.52 24.51 -12.24
C PHE A 203 -19.29 23.16 -11.55
N ALA A 204 -19.93 22.91 -10.40
CA ALA A 204 -19.85 21.62 -9.72
C ALA A 204 -20.37 20.44 -10.58
N GLU A 205 -21.46 20.63 -11.30
CA GLU A 205 -22.00 19.63 -12.23
C GLU A 205 -21.02 19.34 -13.38
N TRP A 206 -20.40 20.37 -13.95
CA TRP A 206 -19.40 20.18 -14.99
C TRP A 206 -18.18 19.38 -14.49
N ILE A 207 -17.69 19.69 -13.29
CA ILE A 207 -16.59 18.94 -12.65
C ILE A 207 -17.00 17.47 -12.42
N CYS A 208 -18.24 17.24 -11.96
CA CYS A 208 -18.79 15.89 -11.80
C CYS A 208 -18.80 15.12 -13.11
N ASP A 209 -19.44 15.66 -14.14
CA ASP A 209 -19.60 14.99 -15.42
C ASP A 209 -18.23 14.66 -16.03
N ARG A 210 -17.28 15.59 -15.96
CA ARG A 210 -15.93 15.37 -16.48
C ARG A 210 -15.15 14.30 -15.70
N GLY A 211 -15.25 14.30 -14.37
CA GLY A 211 -14.58 13.29 -13.55
C GLY A 211 -15.16 11.88 -13.72
N LEU A 212 -16.49 11.77 -13.89
CA LEU A 212 -17.16 10.50 -14.19
C LEU A 212 -16.82 9.99 -15.59
N GLU A 213 -16.79 10.88 -16.60
CA GLU A 213 -16.39 10.54 -17.97
C GLU A 213 -14.98 9.95 -18.02
N ILE A 214 -13.98 10.66 -17.45
CA ILE A 214 -12.58 10.18 -17.40
C ILE A 214 -12.48 8.83 -16.69
N THR A 215 -13.24 8.65 -15.60
CA THR A 215 -13.25 7.39 -14.86
C THR A 215 -13.85 6.26 -15.68
N ALA A 216 -14.96 6.52 -16.36
CA ALA A 216 -15.64 5.54 -17.20
C ALA A 216 -14.78 5.14 -18.41
N ASP A 217 -14.16 6.11 -19.09
CA ASP A 217 -13.27 5.87 -20.23
C ASP A 217 -12.07 5.00 -19.82
N ALA A 218 -11.49 5.25 -18.63
CA ALA A 218 -10.42 4.43 -18.08
C ALA A 218 -10.86 2.99 -17.74
N LEU A 219 -12.14 2.78 -17.42
CA LEU A 219 -12.71 1.44 -17.22
C LEU A 219 -13.05 0.74 -18.53
N ASP A 220 -13.45 1.49 -19.56
CA ASP A 220 -13.78 0.96 -20.89
C ASP A 220 -12.51 0.60 -21.69
N ALA A 221 -11.41 1.31 -21.47
CA ALA A 221 -10.11 1.02 -22.09
C ALA A 221 -9.43 -0.26 -21.55
N LYS A 222 -9.93 -0.83 -20.44
CA LYS A 222 -9.45 -2.10 -19.90
C LYS A 222 -10.28 -3.24 -20.51
N PRO A 223 -9.70 -4.19 -21.27
CA PRO A 223 -10.47 -5.31 -21.77
C PRO A 223 -11.08 -6.08 -20.60
N LEU A 224 -12.40 -6.28 -20.62
CA LEU A 224 -13.06 -7.19 -19.69
C LEU A 224 -12.41 -8.57 -19.86
N PRO A 225 -11.93 -9.23 -18.79
CA PRO A 225 -11.47 -10.60 -18.92
C PRO A 225 -12.65 -11.45 -19.40
N ALA A 226 -12.51 -12.03 -20.58
CA ALA A 226 -13.50 -12.92 -21.15
C ALA A 226 -13.75 -14.05 -20.15
N ARG A 227 -15.00 -14.22 -19.73
CA ARG A 227 -15.43 -15.42 -18.99
C ARG A 227 -15.26 -16.63 -19.91
N GLY A 228 -14.20 -17.38 -19.68
CA GLY A 228 -14.04 -18.78 -20.05
C GLY A 228 -14.22 -19.13 -21.52
N SER A 229 -13.10 -19.31 -22.23
CA SER A 229 -12.93 -20.47 -23.09
C SER A 229 -11.46 -20.85 -23.19
N SER A 230 -11.19 -22.13 -22.95
CA SER A 230 -9.94 -22.78 -23.27
C SER A 230 -9.80 -22.85 -24.80
N ALA A 231 -8.90 -22.07 -25.38
CA ALA A 231 -8.39 -22.31 -26.72
C ALA A 231 -6.90 -21.99 -26.71
N GLY A 232 -6.09 -22.99 -27.05
CA GLY A 232 -4.65 -22.91 -27.09
C GLY A 232 -4.15 -21.91 -28.13
N ILE A 233 -3.00 -21.33 -27.83
CA ILE A 233 -2.21 -20.57 -28.79
C ILE A 233 -0.80 -21.13 -28.70
N ASP A 234 -0.56 -22.18 -29.48
CA ASP A 234 0.78 -22.57 -29.91
C ASP A 234 1.14 -21.63 -31.08
N GLU A 235 1.84 -20.54 -30.82
CA GLU A 235 2.73 -19.95 -31.83
C GLU A 235 4.03 -19.45 -31.17
N PRO A 236 5.21 -19.73 -31.74
CA PRO A 236 6.48 -19.24 -31.21
C PRO A 236 6.66 -17.76 -31.54
N LEU A 237 6.90 -16.94 -30.51
CA LEU A 237 7.41 -15.57 -30.70
C LEU A 237 8.85 -15.64 -31.24
N ASP A 238 8.99 -15.33 -32.53
CA ASP A 238 10.26 -15.12 -33.21
C ASP A 238 10.79 -13.73 -32.83
N TRP A 239 11.94 -13.66 -32.16
CA TRP A 239 12.55 -12.41 -31.70
C TRP A 239 13.68 -12.04 -32.66
N PRO A 240 13.73 -10.80 -33.19
CA PRO A 240 14.82 -10.40 -34.04
C PRO A 240 16.12 -10.24 -33.24
N ASP A 241 17.17 -10.92 -33.70
CA ASP A 241 18.55 -10.76 -33.27
C ASP A 241 18.98 -9.29 -33.44
N TYR A 242 19.17 -8.58 -32.32
CA TYR A 242 19.73 -7.23 -32.33
C TYR A 242 21.26 -7.32 -32.19
N MET A 243 21.92 -7.52 -33.33
CA MET A 243 23.37 -7.35 -33.49
C MET A 243 23.60 -6.36 -34.63
N GLY A 244 24.09 -5.16 -34.31
CA GLY A 244 24.82 -4.32 -35.28
C GLY A 244 24.38 -2.86 -35.43
N GLU A 245 25.32 -1.99 -35.06
CA GLU A 245 25.66 -0.68 -35.62
C GLU A 245 24.93 0.58 -35.12
N GLU A 246 25.74 1.44 -34.48
CA GLU A 246 25.40 2.78 -33.99
C GLU A 246 25.17 3.73 -35.16
N GLU A 247 23.93 4.19 -35.34
CA GLU A 247 23.67 5.47 -36.01
C GLU A 247 23.49 6.59 -34.96
N PRO A 248 23.98 7.81 -35.24
CA PRO A 248 23.90 8.93 -34.30
C PRO A 248 22.47 9.44 -34.23
N VAL A 249 21.74 9.05 -33.20
CA VAL A 249 20.38 9.53 -32.93
C VAL A 249 20.44 11.01 -32.53
N GLU A 250 19.90 11.86 -33.41
CA GLU A 250 19.48 13.22 -33.08
C GLU A 250 18.70 13.24 -31.77
N ARG A 251 19.00 14.20 -30.89
CA ARG A 251 18.41 14.37 -29.55
C ARG A 251 16.88 14.49 -29.61
N ALA A 252 16.19 13.36 -29.66
CA ALA A 252 14.78 13.25 -29.35
C ALA A 252 14.59 13.61 -27.87
N GLN A 253 13.61 14.48 -27.59
CA GLN A 253 13.21 14.81 -26.22
C GLN A 253 12.71 13.53 -25.54
N ILE A 254 13.54 12.98 -24.63
CA ILE A 254 13.20 11.84 -23.80
C ILE A 254 11.98 12.23 -22.96
N GLN A 255 10.84 11.55 -23.15
CA GLN A 255 9.71 11.65 -22.22
C GLN A 255 10.20 11.26 -20.82
N THR A 256 10.09 12.20 -19.87
CA THR A 256 10.84 12.18 -18.60
C THR A 256 10.26 11.27 -17.53
N VAL A 257 9.00 10.84 -17.69
CA VAL A 257 8.31 9.87 -16.84
C VAL A 257 7.47 8.99 -17.76
N ARG A 258 7.59 7.67 -17.64
CA ARG A 258 6.86 6.72 -18.47
C ARG A 258 5.35 6.81 -18.17
N PRO A 259 4.47 7.08 -19.15
CA PRO A 259 3.04 7.30 -18.90
C PRO A 259 2.30 6.10 -18.31
N ASP A 260 2.75 4.89 -18.61
CA ASP A 260 2.16 3.61 -18.18
C ASP A 260 2.50 3.27 -16.72
N THR A 261 3.71 3.60 -16.27
CA THR A 261 4.21 3.25 -14.94
C THR A 261 4.37 4.45 -14.01
N GLY A 262 4.35 5.68 -14.51
CA GLY A 262 4.62 6.88 -13.70
C GLY A 262 6.01 6.91 -13.05
N LEU A 263 6.94 6.06 -13.52
CA LEU A 263 8.34 6.02 -13.11
C LEU A 263 9.19 6.82 -14.09
N LEU A 264 10.37 7.27 -13.66
CA LEU A 264 11.37 7.76 -14.60
C LEU A 264 11.61 6.67 -15.65
N ASP A 265 11.79 7.07 -16.90
CA ASP A 265 12.39 6.16 -17.86
C ASP A 265 13.86 6.00 -17.43
N LEU A 266 14.10 4.98 -16.63
CA LEU A 266 15.44 4.69 -16.13
C LEU A 266 16.32 4.12 -17.23
N THR A 267 15.77 3.93 -18.45
CA THR A 267 16.40 3.23 -19.57
C THR A 267 17.18 2.06 -19.01
N TYR A 268 16.51 1.06 -18.41
CA TYR A 268 17.16 -0.06 -17.74
C TYR A 268 18.28 -0.59 -18.63
N LYS A 269 19.50 -0.11 -18.45
CA LYS A 269 20.65 -0.60 -19.19
C LYS A 269 21.10 -1.79 -18.38
N PRO A 270 21.00 -3.02 -18.92
CA PRO A 270 21.75 -4.12 -18.34
C PRO A 270 23.18 -3.64 -18.13
N TYR A 271 23.84 -4.07 -17.05
CA TYR A 271 25.29 -3.96 -17.01
C TYR A 271 25.81 -4.62 -18.30
N PRO A 272 26.73 -3.99 -19.06
CA PRO A 272 27.10 -4.46 -20.39
C PRO A 272 27.48 -5.95 -20.48
N ASP A 273 27.98 -6.51 -19.37
CA ASP A 273 28.40 -7.90 -19.25
C ASP A 273 27.35 -8.83 -18.64
N TRP A 274 26.12 -8.35 -18.41
CA TRP A 274 25.04 -9.13 -17.80
C TRP A 274 24.09 -9.64 -18.86
N ARG A 275 23.82 -10.95 -18.84
CA ARG A 275 22.87 -11.59 -19.76
C ARG A 275 21.83 -12.39 -18.98
N ILE A 276 20.57 -11.96 -19.07
CA ILE A 276 19.44 -12.73 -18.55
C ILE A 276 18.93 -13.68 -19.64
N ARG A 277 18.82 -14.97 -19.33
CA ARG A 277 18.38 -16.02 -20.25
C ARG A 277 17.14 -16.71 -19.73
N LEU A 278 16.17 -16.92 -20.61
CA LEU A 278 15.00 -17.75 -20.38
C LEU A 278 15.32 -19.20 -20.79
N ALA A 279 14.93 -20.16 -19.97
CA ALA A 279 14.87 -21.57 -20.32
C ALA A 279 13.47 -22.11 -20.02
N THR A 280 12.99 -23.00 -20.88
CA THR A 280 11.72 -23.71 -20.68
C THR A 280 12.03 -25.17 -20.38
N THR A 281 11.58 -25.68 -19.24
CA THR A 281 11.76 -27.09 -18.88
C THR A 281 10.93 -27.99 -19.80
N GLY A 282 11.25 -29.30 -19.83
CA GLY A 282 10.44 -30.28 -20.56
C GLY A 282 8.96 -30.36 -20.10
N THR A 283 8.61 -29.75 -18.97
CA THR A 283 7.24 -29.62 -18.46
C THR A 283 6.61 -28.26 -18.77
N GLY A 284 7.21 -27.45 -19.64
CA GLY A 284 6.72 -26.11 -20.00
C GLY A 284 6.95 -25.03 -18.94
N LYS A 285 7.72 -25.28 -17.88
CA LYS A 285 7.98 -24.26 -16.84
C LYS A 285 9.06 -23.31 -17.32
N GLN A 286 8.77 -22.01 -17.25
CA GLN A 286 9.73 -20.95 -17.58
C GLN A 286 10.64 -20.64 -16.38
N GLN A 287 11.94 -20.53 -16.64
CA GLN A 287 13.00 -20.30 -15.67
C GLN A 287 13.98 -19.27 -16.21
N TRP A 288 14.48 -18.38 -15.34
CA TRP A 288 15.45 -17.36 -15.72
C TRP A 288 16.80 -17.59 -15.05
N PHE A 289 17.85 -17.27 -15.79
CA PHE A 289 19.24 -17.38 -15.38
C PHE A 289 19.99 -16.10 -15.72
N LEU A 290 21.00 -15.76 -14.94
CA LEU A 290 21.90 -14.64 -15.13
C LEU A 290 23.31 -15.14 -15.41
N ASP A 291 23.93 -14.61 -16.44
CA ASP A 291 25.39 -14.64 -16.61
C ASP A 291 25.93 -13.27 -16.20
N PHE A 292 26.89 -13.23 -15.27
CA PHE A 292 27.47 -11.99 -14.74
C PHE A 292 28.84 -12.25 -14.13
N ASN A 293 29.80 -11.32 -14.25
CA ASN A 293 31.13 -11.39 -13.60
C ASN A 293 31.84 -12.76 -13.78
N GLY A 294 31.75 -13.35 -14.97
CA GLY A 294 32.32 -14.68 -15.27
C GLY A 294 31.54 -15.88 -14.70
N GLN A 295 30.52 -15.64 -13.87
CA GLN A 295 29.57 -16.66 -13.45
C GLN A 295 28.53 -16.89 -14.55
N THR A 296 28.27 -18.15 -14.89
CA THR A 296 27.25 -18.53 -15.87
C THR A 296 26.14 -19.36 -15.22
N ASN A 297 24.94 -19.29 -15.78
CA ASN A 297 23.76 -20.01 -15.31
C ASN A 297 23.40 -19.74 -13.84
N PHE A 298 23.61 -18.51 -13.35
CA PHE A 298 23.16 -18.16 -12.00
C PHE A 298 21.62 -18.09 -11.98
N TYR A 299 21.00 -19.02 -11.28
CA TYR A 299 19.54 -19.15 -11.26
C TYR A 299 18.89 -17.88 -10.67
N LEU A 300 17.92 -17.28 -11.37
CA LEU A 300 17.16 -16.12 -10.88
C LEU A 300 15.82 -16.54 -10.28
N GLY A 301 15.13 -17.48 -10.91
CA GLY A 301 13.82 -17.93 -10.48
C GLY A 301 13.02 -18.61 -11.59
N TYR A 302 11.74 -18.81 -11.34
CA TYR A 302 10.79 -19.43 -12.25
C TYR A 302 9.46 -18.67 -12.26
N ARG A 303 8.69 -18.87 -13.33
CA ARG A 303 7.38 -18.22 -13.49
C ARG A 303 6.40 -18.83 -12.50
N PHE A 304 5.74 -18.00 -11.71
CA PHE A 304 4.73 -18.45 -10.77
C PHE A 304 3.49 -17.57 -10.80
N ALA A 305 2.32 -18.20 -10.76
CA ALA A 305 1.03 -17.54 -10.76
C ALA A 305 0.32 -17.79 -9.42
N PHE A 306 -0.23 -16.74 -8.84
CA PHE A 306 -1.06 -16.78 -7.64
C PHE A 306 -2.17 -15.76 -7.79
N ASP A 307 -3.33 -16.23 -8.23
CA ASP A 307 -4.48 -15.43 -8.67
C ASP A 307 -4.75 -14.18 -7.81
N PRO A 308 -4.77 -12.95 -8.39
CA PRO A 308 -4.64 -12.62 -9.82
C PRO A 308 -3.21 -12.29 -10.29
N TYR A 309 -2.20 -12.55 -9.46
CA TYR A 309 -0.83 -12.13 -9.70
C TYR A 309 -0.01 -13.16 -10.48
N LEU A 310 0.99 -12.66 -11.20
CA LEU A 310 1.94 -13.46 -11.95
C LEU A 310 3.30 -12.75 -11.92
N GLY A 311 4.36 -13.47 -11.58
CA GLY A 311 5.70 -12.90 -11.52
C GLY A 311 6.79 -13.94 -11.23
N LEU A 312 8.02 -13.45 -10.99
CA LEU A 312 9.18 -14.28 -10.66
C LEU A 312 9.09 -14.87 -9.25
N ALA A 313 9.33 -16.18 -9.12
CA ALA A 313 9.50 -16.87 -7.85
C ALA A 313 10.88 -17.51 -7.73
N ARG A 314 11.51 -17.35 -6.56
CA ARG A 314 12.67 -18.12 -6.11
C ARG A 314 12.48 -18.49 -4.65
N THR A 315 12.35 -19.79 -4.38
CA THR A 315 12.07 -20.32 -3.04
C THR A 315 13.34 -20.79 -2.34
N GLY A 316 13.31 -20.86 -1.00
CA GLY A 316 14.43 -21.40 -0.21
C GLY A 316 14.83 -22.83 -0.58
N SER A 317 13.85 -23.61 -1.03
CA SER A 317 14.00 -25.01 -1.45
C SER A 317 14.79 -25.20 -2.76
N THR A 318 15.13 -24.11 -3.46
CA THR A 318 16.07 -24.14 -4.60
C THR A 318 17.51 -24.28 -4.09
N LYS A 319 17.92 -25.50 -3.72
CA LYS A 319 19.12 -25.71 -2.90
C LYS A 319 20.46 -25.37 -3.57
N THR A 320 20.59 -25.49 -4.88
CA THR A 320 21.88 -25.33 -5.54
C THR A 320 22.30 -23.86 -5.57
N GLY A 321 23.39 -23.54 -4.87
CA GLY A 321 23.96 -22.19 -4.85
C GLY A 321 23.22 -21.18 -3.98
N ASN A 322 22.30 -21.60 -3.09
CA ASN A 322 21.65 -20.69 -2.15
C ASN A 322 22.56 -20.31 -0.98
N LEU A 323 22.48 -19.05 -0.56
CA LEU A 323 23.09 -18.55 0.67
C LEU A 323 22.06 -18.53 1.80
N PHE A 324 22.37 -19.22 2.90
CA PHE A 324 21.47 -19.34 4.04
C PHE A 324 21.96 -18.51 5.23
N TYR A 325 21.00 -17.95 5.96
CA TYR A 325 21.19 -17.32 7.25
C TYR A 325 21.61 -18.37 8.28
N ASP A 326 22.78 -18.15 8.87
CA ASP A 326 23.30 -18.89 10.01
C ASP A 326 23.39 -17.95 11.21
N HIS A 327 22.44 -18.09 12.13
CA HIS A 327 22.41 -17.27 13.33
C HIS A 327 23.73 -17.30 14.12
N LEU A 328 24.48 -18.42 14.15
CA LEU A 328 25.73 -18.52 14.90
C LEU A 328 26.80 -17.58 14.37
N ALA A 329 26.89 -17.43 13.04
CA ALA A 329 27.80 -16.50 12.40
C ALA A 329 27.52 -15.03 12.78
N TYR A 330 26.27 -14.70 13.11
CA TYR A 330 25.82 -13.34 13.41
C TYR A 330 25.66 -13.05 14.92
N ARG A 331 25.66 -14.07 15.79
CA ARG A 331 25.62 -13.91 17.25
C ARG A 331 26.70 -12.99 17.82
N PRO A 332 27.97 -13.00 17.36
CA PRO A 332 28.99 -12.08 17.89
C PRO A 332 28.60 -10.60 17.75
N LYS A 333 27.80 -10.25 16.74
CA LYS A 333 27.38 -8.88 16.47
C LYS A 333 26.01 -8.54 17.06
N PHE A 334 25.04 -9.45 16.97
CA PHE A 334 23.66 -9.17 17.36
C PHE A 334 23.20 -9.91 18.63
N GLY A 335 24.11 -10.62 19.30
CA GLY A 335 23.81 -11.33 20.53
C GLY A 335 22.71 -12.38 20.34
N GLU A 336 21.83 -12.47 21.34
CA GLU A 336 20.71 -13.42 21.31
C GLU A 336 19.69 -13.13 20.21
N TRP A 337 19.61 -11.89 19.72
CA TRP A 337 18.68 -11.53 18.65
C TRP A 337 18.96 -12.25 17.34
N ALA A 338 20.21 -12.65 17.07
CA ALA A 338 20.52 -13.48 15.91
C ALA A 338 19.78 -14.83 15.99
N SER A 339 19.84 -15.51 17.14
CA SER A 339 19.07 -16.74 17.35
C SER A 339 17.57 -16.48 17.38
N PHE A 340 17.13 -15.34 17.91
CA PHE A 340 15.72 -14.99 18.03
C PHE A 340 15.00 -14.89 16.67
N VAL A 341 15.66 -14.35 15.64
CA VAL A 341 15.07 -14.19 14.30
C VAL A 341 15.14 -15.46 13.44
N GLN A 342 15.93 -16.46 13.84
CA GLN A 342 16.12 -17.71 13.08
C GLN A 342 14.79 -18.44 12.77
N PRO A 343 13.87 -18.68 13.73
CA PRO A 343 12.65 -19.44 13.43
C PRO A 343 11.77 -18.77 12.38
N THR A 344 11.60 -17.45 12.47
CA THR A 344 10.86 -16.65 11.47
C THR A 344 11.52 -16.76 10.10
N GLY A 345 12.84 -16.54 10.01
CA GLY A 345 13.55 -16.67 8.75
C GLY A 345 13.43 -18.06 8.11
N ARG A 346 13.45 -19.11 8.93
CA ARG A 346 13.26 -20.50 8.48
C ARG A 346 11.84 -20.78 7.98
N CYS A 347 10.83 -20.18 8.60
CA CYS A 347 9.44 -20.29 8.16
C CYS A 347 9.19 -19.59 6.83
N GLU A 348 9.73 -18.39 6.67
CA GLU A 348 9.47 -17.54 5.50
C GLU A 348 10.22 -18.04 4.25
N SER A 349 11.50 -18.38 4.41
CA SER A 349 12.42 -18.56 3.28
C SER A 349 13.31 -19.78 3.40
N GLU A 350 13.10 -20.66 4.39
CA GLU A 350 14.09 -21.65 4.84
C GLU A 350 15.43 -21.03 5.27
N GLY A 351 15.44 -19.72 5.55
CA GLY A 351 16.63 -18.93 5.87
C GLY A 351 17.40 -18.45 4.63
N SER A 352 16.89 -18.60 3.41
CA SER A 352 17.65 -18.22 2.20
C SER A 352 17.62 -16.71 1.94
N PHE A 353 18.81 -16.11 1.83
CA PHE A 353 18.99 -14.72 1.39
C PHE A 353 18.53 -14.48 -0.05
N PHE A 354 18.39 -15.54 -0.84
CA PHE A 354 18.09 -15.47 -2.27
C PHE A 354 16.61 -15.65 -2.60
N VAL A 355 15.72 -15.65 -1.61
CA VAL A 355 14.29 -15.67 -1.90
C VAL A 355 13.86 -14.38 -2.60
N VAL A 356 13.09 -14.56 -3.68
CA VAL A 356 12.43 -13.50 -4.44
C VAL A 356 10.99 -13.96 -4.70
N ASN A 357 10.01 -13.15 -4.34
CA ASN A 357 8.63 -13.34 -4.76
C ASN A 357 8.13 -12.05 -5.38
N ALA A 358 7.95 -12.03 -6.69
CA ALA A 358 7.36 -10.92 -7.42
C ALA A 358 5.92 -11.22 -7.91
N TRP A 359 5.37 -12.34 -7.46
CA TRP A 359 4.02 -12.82 -7.78
C TRP A 359 3.00 -12.50 -6.68
N ASP A 360 3.32 -11.65 -5.71
CA ASP A 360 2.42 -11.34 -4.59
C ASP A 360 1.90 -9.89 -4.66
N ALA A 361 0.94 -9.58 -3.78
CA ALA A 361 0.31 -8.27 -3.73
C ALA A 361 1.26 -7.13 -3.33
N ALA A 362 2.40 -7.43 -2.72
CA ALA A 362 3.43 -6.46 -2.36
C ALA A 362 4.34 -6.10 -3.56
N ALA A 363 4.15 -6.72 -4.73
CA ALA A 363 4.94 -6.54 -5.95
C ALA A 363 6.31 -7.20 -5.92
N MET A 364 7.08 -7.04 -4.83
CA MET A 364 8.32 -7.79 -4.66
C MET A 364 8.66 -7.99 -3.19
N THR A 365 8.90 -9.24 -2.80
CA THR A 365 9.37 -9.65 -1.48
C THR A 365 10.75 -10.29 -1.61
N LEU A 366 11.69 -9.90 -0.73
CA LEU A 366 13.09 -10.32 -0.82
C LEU A 366 13.66 -10.90 0.49
N GLY A 367 14.58 -11.84 0.34
CA GLY A 367 15.52 -12.24 1.39
C GLY A 367 14.99 -13.20 2.44
N PHE A 368 15.87 -13.51 3.42
CA PHE A 368 15.62 -14.61 4.35
C PHE A 368 14.47 -14.36 5.33
N PHE A 369 14.17 -13.08 5.58
CA PHE A 369 13.09 -12.66 6.45
C PHE A 369 11.83 -12.22 5.67
N GLN A 370 11.83 -12.45 4.34
CA GLN A 370 10.78 -12.04 3.40
C GLN A 370 10.31 -10.60 3.61
N MET A 371 11.26 -9.66 3.47
CA MET A 371 10.99 -8.24 3.58
C MET A 371 10.01 -7.81 2.48
N ALA A 372 8.93 -7.11 2.86
CA ALA A 372 7.73 -6.69 2.11
C ALA A 372 6.48 -7.59 2.19
N ALA A 373 6.58 -8.91 2.42
CA ALA A 373 5.43 -9.82 2.33
C ALA A 373 4.24 -9.46 3.24
N HIS A 374 4.49 -8.71 4.32
CA HIS A 374 3.50 -8.48 5.38
C HIS A 374 3.37 -7.02 5.88
N THR A 375 4.24 -6.09 5.46
CA THR A 375 4.22 -4.70 5.97
C THR A 375 4.66 -3.63 4.98
N GLY A 376 5.31 -3.96 3.85
CA GLY A 376 5.80 -3.00 2.85
C GLY A 376 6.93 -2.07 3.32
N GLU A 377 6.81 -1.52 4.54
CA GLU A 377 7.79 -0.64 5.20
C GLU A 377 9.14 -1.33 5.38
N HIS A 378 9.15 -2.65 5.52
CA HIS A 378 10.38 -3.37 5.82
C HIS A 378 11.36 -3.38 4.64
N LEU A 379 10.88 -3.44 3.39
CA LEU A 379 11.77 -3.41 2.24
C LEU A 379 12.31 -2.00 1.97
N ALA A 380 11.46 -0.98 2.06
CA ALA A 380 11.91 0.41 1.94
C ALA A 380 12.90 0.77 3.07
N SER A 381 12.63 0.35 4.31
CA SER A 381 13.57 0.49 5.43
C SER A 381 14.89 -0.22 5.16
N LEU A 382 14.87 -1.44 4.63
CA LEU A 382 16.09 -2.18 4.29
C LEU A 382 16.90 -1.45 3.22
N PHE A 383 16.26 -0.94 2.17
CA PHE A 383 16.97 -0.17 1.14
C PHE A 383 17.52 1.14 1.70
N ARG A 384 16.83 1.83 2.62
CA ARG A 384 17.44 2.98 3.33
C ARG A 384 18.70 2.58 4.08
N ASP A 385 18.67 1.48 4.84
CA ASP A 385 19.83 0.99 5.58
C ASP A 385 20.99 0.63 4.64
N LEU A 386 20.70 -0.01 3.50
CA LEU A 386 21.69 -0.36 2.48
C LEU A 386 22.30 0.87 1.81
N LEU A 387 21.47 1.80 1.33
CA LEU A 387 21.92 3.04 0.69
C LEU A 387 22.77 3.91 1.65
N LYS A 388 22.41 3.91 2.94
CA LYS A 388 23.12 4.66 3.98
C LYS A 388 24.43 4.00 4.41
N THR A 389 24.43 2.68 4.56
CA THR A 389 25.57 1.94 5.14
C THR A 389 26.60 1.56 4.08
N LEU A 390 26.14 1.28 2.85
CA LEU A 390 26.96 0.76 1.76
C LEU A 390 26.77 1.58 0.46
N PRO A 391 26.94 2.92 0.49
CA PRO A 391 26.64 3.76 -0.66
C PRO A 391 27.43 3.40 -1.93
N GLY A 392 28.70 2.96 -1.80
CA GLY A 392 29.50 2.53 -2.95
C GLY A 392 29.01 1.23 -3.59
N GLU A 393 28.55 0.27 -2.79
CA GLU A 393 27.96 -0.96 -3.32
C GLU A 393 26.56 -0.70 -3.88
N ALA A 394 25.77 0.13 -3.21
CA ALA A 394 24.49 0.60 -3.72
C ALA A 394 24.65 1.24 -5.10
N ASP A 395 25.64 2.12 -5.29
CA ASP A 395 25.93 2.74 -6.58
C ASP A 395 26.38 1.72 -7.64
N THR A 396 26.92 0.58 -7.22
CA THR A 396 27.34 -0.51 -8.10
C THR A 396 26.18 -1.40 -8.53
N TYR A 397 25.14 -1.56 -7.70
CA TYR A 397 24.04 -2.50 -7.98
C TYR A 397 22.73 -1.80 -8.36
N PHE A 398 22.43 -0.67 -7.71
CA PHE A 398 21.26 0.19 -7.91
C PHE A 398 21.69 1.66 -8.06
N PRO A 399 22.46 2.03 -9.09
CA PRO A 399 22.98 3.40 -9.29
C PRO A 399 21.89 4.47 -9.34
N GLU A 400 20.69 4.08 -9.74
CA GLU A 400 19.51 4.92 -9.79
C GLU A 400 18.87 5.18 -8.42
N LEU A 401 19.20 4.45 -7.36
CA LEU A 401 18.62 4.67 -6.03
C LEU A 401 19.53 5.56 -5.18
N LYS A 402 18.99 6.69 -4.70
CA LYS A 402 19.72 7.64 -3.84
C LYS A 402 18.89 8.02 -2.61
N LEU A 403 19.58 8.32 -1.51
CA LEU A 403 18.97 9.00 -0.38
C LEU A 403 18.98 10.51 -0.58
N GLY A 404 17.86 11.16 -0.24
CA GLY A 404 17.67 12.59 -0.39
C GLY A 404 16.84 13.17 0.77
N SER A 405 16.92 14.48 0.96
CA SER A 405 15.93 15.21 1.75
C SER A 405 14.63 15.33 0.94
N GLN A 406 13.50 15.40 1.65
CA GLN A 406 12.21 15.57 1.00
C GLN A 406 12.16 16.85 0.15
N ILE A 407 11.75 16.73 -1.11
CA ILE A 407 11.63 17.88 -2.03
C ILE A 407 10.51 18.82 -1.54
N GLY A 408 10.82 20.10 -1.36
CA GLY A 408 9.81 21.15 -1.09
C GLY A 408 9.55 21.46 0.39
N LEU A 409 10.32 20.88 1.33
CA LEU A 409 10.35 21.28 2.74
C LEU A 409 11.73 21.85 3.11
N PRO A 410 11.83 22.72 4.14
CA PRO A 410 13.13 23.15 4.68
C PRO A 410 13.95 21.93 5.13
N GLU A 411 15.28 22.01 5.04
CA GLU A 411 16.25 20.99 5.52
C GLU A 411 16.21 20.84 7.07
N GLN A 412 15.06 20.45 7.62
CA GLN A 412 14.88 20.17 9.06
C GLN A 412 14.51 18.71 9.34
N GLY A 413 14.76 17.81 8.38
CA GLY A 413 14.71 16.36 8.53
C GLY A 413 15.80 15.75 7.65
N GLY A 414 16.49 14.72 8.15
CA GLY A 414 17.64 14.11 7.49
C GLY A 414 17.38 13.53 6.10
N PHE A 415 18.44 13.03 5.46
CA PHE A 415 18.40 12.29 4.20
C PHE A 415 17.73 10.91 4.39
N ASP A 416 16.41 10.88 4.50
CA ASP A 416 15.66 9.66 4.81
C ASP A 416 14.69 9.23 3.68
N HIS A 417 14.58 10.00 2.60
CA HIS A 417 13.74 9.65 1.45
C HIS A 417 14.53 8.89 0.38
N ILE A 418 13.92 7.86 -0.21
CA ILE A 418 14.48 7.14 -1.37
C ILE A 418 14.03 7.82 -2.67
N TYR A 419 14.99 8.12 -3.53
CA TYR A 419 14.78 8.68 -4.87
C TYR A 419 15.27 7.72 -5.94
N ALA A 420 14.51 7.60 -7.04
CA ALA A 420 15.04 7.14 -8.32
C ALA A 420 15.67 8.34 -9.05
N VAL A 421 16.86 8.17 -9.63
CA VAL A 421 17.57 9.23 -10.35
C VAL A 421 17.96 8.80 -11.77
N ASN A 422 17.84 9.73 -12.72
CA ASN A 422 18.36 9.59 -14.08
C ASN A 422 18.97 10.92 -14.53
N GLY A 423 20.31 10.99 -14.59
CA GLY A 423 21.02 12.24 -14.83
C GLY A 423 20.70 13.29 -13.75
N THR A 424 20.14 14.43 -14.16
CA THR A 424 19.70 15.50 -13.23
C THR A 424 18.29 15.30 -12.69
N GLN A 425 17.57 14.30 -13.16
CA GLN A 425 16.19 14.02 -12.76
C GLN A 425 16.16 13.18 -11.49
N ARG A 426 15.17 13.46 -10.64
CA ARG A 426 14.90 12.67 -9.43
C ARG A 426 13.40 12.48 -9.25
N LEU A 427 13.01 11.29 -8.83
CA LEU A 427 11.63 10.90 -8.51
C LEU A 427 11.58 10.34 -7.10
N ASP A 428 10.78 10.94 -6.24
CA ASP A 428 10.55 10.46 -4.88
C ASP A 428 9.78 9.13 -4.91
N LEU A 429 10.41 8.08 -4.38
CA LEU A 429 9.85 6.73 -4.31
C LEU A 429 9.06 6.47 -3.04
N ASP A 430 9.22 7.31 -2.00
CA ASP A 430 8.46 7.21 -0.74
C ASP A 430 7.04 7.78 -0.85
N VAL A 431 6.60 8.07 -2.07
CA VAL A 431 5.23 8.48 -2.37
C VAL A 431 4.35 7.24 -2.51
N GLU A 432 3.39 7.12 -1.59
CA GLU A 432 2.30 6.14 -1.69
C GLU A 432 1.45 6.42 -2.94
N ALA A 433 1.21 5.38 -3.72
CA ALA A 433 0.44 5.43 -4.95
C ALA A 433 -0.24 4.07 -5.17
N ALA A 434 -1.45 4.04 -5.72
CA ALA A 434 -2.03 2.76 -6.14
C ALA A 434 -1.25 2.19 -7.32
N PRO A 435 -1.05 0.86 -7.43
CA PRO A 435 -0.42 0.22 -8.60
C PRO A 435 -1.08 0.66 -9.92
N SER A 436 -0.29 0.80 -10.98
CA SER A 436 -0.79 1.17 -12.32
C SER A 436 -1.29 -0.04 -13.13
N ASP A 437 -0.97 -1.26 -12.71
CA ASP A 437 -1.31 -2.51 -13.38
C ASP A 437 -2.80 -2.92 -13.26
N GLY A 438 -3.59 -2.19 -12.47
CA GLY A 438 -5.02 -2.45 -12.29
C GLY A 438 -5.34 -3.69 -11.44
N LEU A 439 -4.34 -4.38 -10.91
CA LEU A 439 -4.55 -5.52 -10.01
C LEU A 439 -4.80 -5.04 -8.57
N PRO A 440 -5.52 -5.83 -7.74
CA PRO A 440 -5.69 -5.51 -6.34
C PRO A 440 -4.34 -5.24 -5.65
N ALA A 441 -4.31 -4.27 -4.76
CA ALA A 441 -3.16 -4.00 -3.91
C ALA A 441 -3.53 -4.36 -2.48
N GLU A 442 -2.61 -4.99 -1.75
CA GLU A 442 -2.75 -5.08 -0.30
C GLU A 442 -2.30 -3.77 0.35
N LYS A 443 -2.73 -3.53 1.60
CA LYS A 443 -2.39 -2.29 2.34
C LYS A 443 -0.89 -2.05 2.54
N TRP A 444 -0.06 -3.05 2.26
CA TRP A 444 1.39 -2.99 2.36
C TRP A 444 2.07 -2.68 1.01
N TYR A 445 1.33 -2.47 -0.07
CA TYR A 445 1.91 -1.92 -1.30
C TYR A 445 2.29 -0.45 -1.09
N ARG A 446 3.59 -0.15 -1.01
CA ARG A 446 4.13 1.20 -0.72
C ARG A 446 4.42 2.01 -1.99
N GLY A 447 3.47 2.02 -2.92
CA GLY A 447 3.49 2.94 -4.04
C GLY A 447 4.69 2.82 -4.96
N ARG A 448 5.32 3.96 -5.23
CA ARG A 448 6.38 4.07 -6.26
C ARG A 448 7.61 3.23 -5.95
N PHE A 449 7.97 3.07 -4.68
CA PHE A 449 9.09 2.22 -4.29
C PHE A 449 8.88 0.76 -4.66
N MET A 450 7.69 0.20 -4.45
CA MET A 450 7.42 -1.18 -4.87
C MET A 450 7.33 -1.29 -6.39
N ARG A 451 6.74 -0.29 -7.04
CA ARG A 451 6.64 -0.20 -8.51
C ARG A 451 8.01 -0.16 -9.18
N PHE A 452 9.00 0.48 -8.55
CA PHE A 452 10.36 0.53 -9.04
C PHE A 452 10.90 -0.89 -9.30
N PHE A 453 10.59 -1.86 -8.43
CA PHE A 453 11.02 -3.23 -8.59
C PHE A 453 10.12 -4.07 -9.49
N ASN A 454 8.81 -3.91 -9.38
CA ASN A 454 7.85 -4.65 -10.18
C ASN A 454 6.68 -3.73 -10.57
N PRO A 455 6.75 -3.13 -11.78
CA PRO A 455 5.70 -2.26 -12.27
C PRO A 455 4.43 -3.00 -12.73
N HIS A 456 4.54 -4.28 -13.11
CA HIS A 456 3.43 -5.07 -13.67
C HIS A 456 3.24 -6.42 -12.97
N ARG A 457 2.46 -6.47 -11.89
CA ARG A 457 2.24 -7.69 -11.07
C ARG A 457 1.39 -8.79 -11.73
N GLY A 458 1.07 -8.63 -13.01
CA GLY A 458 0.31 -9.57 -13.83
C GLY A 458 1.14 -10.27 -14.90
N GLN A 459 2.44 -10.01 -14.96
CA GLN A 459 3.37 -10.61 -15.92
C GLN A 459 4.79 -10.64 -15.38
N VAL A 460 5.64 -11.48 -15.98
CA VAL A 460 7.09 -11.39 -15.76
C VAL A 460 7.65 -10.34 -16.71
N ASP A 461 7.99 -9.16 -16.20
CA ASP A 461 8.57 -8.05 -16.96
C ASP A 461 10.10 -7.95 -16.82
N GLN A 462 10.72 -7.07 -17.60
CA GLN A 462 12.17 -6.91 -17.58
C GLN A 462 12.65 -6.27 -16.27
N GLU A 463 11.88 -5.32 -15.74
CA GLU A 463 12.17 -4.59 -14.52
C GLU A 463 12.28 -5.52 -13.32
N GLU A 464 11.34 -6.44 -13.13
CA GLU A 464 11.37 -7.42 -12.04
C GLU A 464 12.57 -8.37 -12.19
N LEU A 465 12.90 -8.77 -13.41
CA LEU A 465 14.06 -9.64 -13.69
C LEU A 465 15.38 -8.93 -13.38
N HIS A 466 15.52 -7.67 -13.79
CA HIS A 466 16.71 -6.87 -13.53
C HIS A 466 16.87 -6.52 -12.05
N ALA A 467 15.77 -6.16 -11.39
CA ALA A 467 15.75 -5.92 -9.95
C ALA A 467 16.17 -7.18 -9.17
N ALA A 468 15.60 -8.34 -9.50
CA ALA A 468 15.96 -9.61 -8.88
C ALA A 468 17.43 -9.97 -9.16
N ALA A 469 17.90 -9.80 -10.40
CA ALA A 469 19.29 -10.04 -10.78
C ALA A 469 20.26 -9.18 -9.95
N ARG A 470 20.00 -7.87 -9.83
CA ARG A 470 20.81 -6.92 -9.05
C ARG A 470 20.83 -7.29 -7.57
N TRP A 471 19.67 -7.58 -7.00
CA TRP A 471 19.55 -8.01 -5.62
C TRP A 471 20.36 -9.27 -5.31
N LEU A 472 20.18 -10.30 -6.13
CA LEU A 472 20.82 -11.59 -5.92
C LEU A 472 22.33 -11.51 -6.16
N ALA A 473 22.78 -10.77 -7.17
CA ALA A 473 24.20 -10.54 -7.43
C ALA A 473 24.88 -9.76 -6.29
N TRP A 474 24.20 -8.73 -5.75
CA TRP A 474 24.69 -7.96 -4.61
C TRP A 474 24.85 -8.84 -3.38
N LEU A 475 23.79 -9.58 -3.03
CA LEU A 475 23.82 -10.48 -1.89
C LEU A 475 24.74 -11.68 -2.10
N ASN A 476 25.09 -12.07 -3.33
CA ASN A 476 26.10 -13.09 -3.59
C ASN A 476 27.50 -12.56 -3.25
N ALA A 477 27.82 -11.36 -3.74
CA ALA A 477 29.14 -10.76 -3.64
C ALA A 477 29.46 -10.16 -2.26
N SER A 478 28.47 -9.63 -1.54
CA SER A 478 28.69 -8.79 -0.35
C SER A 478 28.22 -9.44 0.96
N PRO A 479 29.16 -9.92 1.80
CA PRO A 479 28.86 -10.25 3.20
C PRO A 479 28.26 -9.08 3.99
N GLN A 480 28.69 -7.86 3.70
CA GLN A 480 28.24 -6.63 4.37
C GLN A 480 26.77 -6.34 4.06
N ALA A 481 26.34 -6.50 2.80
CA ALA A 481 24.93 -6.36 2.43
C ALA A 481 24.05 -7.39 3.14
N ARG A 482 24.52 -8.66 3.23
CA ARG A 482 23.82 -9.71 4.01
C ARG A 482 23.75 -9.34 5.49
N GLU A 483 24.79 -8.75 6.06
CA GLU A 483 24.80 -8.28 7.44
C GLU A 483 23.78 -7.14 7.67
N VAL A 484 23.64 -6.21 6.73
CA VAL A 484 22.59 -5.16 6.78
C VAL A 484 21.19 -5.79 6.75
N CYS A 485 20.96 -6.82 5.92
CA CYS A 485 19.70 -7.57 5.94
C CYS A 485 19.41 -8.19 7.33
N VAL A 486 20.42 -8.76 7.99
CA VAL A 486 20.29 -9.33 9.34
C VAL A 486 20.03 -8.23 10.37
N SER A 487 20.76 -7.12 10.30
CA SER A 487 20.57 -5.96 11.18
C SER A 487 19.14 -5.42 11.07
N ASN A 488 18.63 -5.25 9.85
CA ASN A 488 17.27 -4.77 9.61
C ASN A 488 16.21 -5.73 10.19
N ALA A 489 16.39 -7.05 10.01
CA ALA A 489 15.51 -8.06 10.60
C ALA A 489 15.52 -8.04 12.13
N VAL A 490 16.70 -7.92 12.74
CA VAL A 490 16.85 -7.82 14.20
C VAL A 490 16.17 -6.56 14.75
N GLU A 491 16.40 -5.40 14.13
CA GLU A 491 15.79 -4.15 14.58
C GLU A 491 14.27 -4.12 14.34
N GLY A 492 13.79 -4.74 13.25
CA GLY A 492 12.38 -5.01 13.02
C GLY A 492 11.76 -5.86 14.13
N ALA A 493 12.38 -6.99 14.46
CA ALA A 493 11.94 -7.87 15.54
C ALA A 493 11.91 -7.16 16.90
N LYS A 494 12.93 -6.35 17.22
CA LYS A 494 12.96 -5.53 18.43
C LYS A 494 11.78 -4.55 18.49
N ARG A 495 11.49 -3.83 17.39
CA ARG A 495 10.32 -2.95 17.30
C ARG A 495 9.02 -3.71 17.57
N THR A 496 8.84 -4.85 16.90
CA THR A 496 7.66 -5.70 17.08
C THR A 496 7.50 -6.20 18.52
N VAL A 497 8.58 -6.64 19.17
CA VAL A 497 8.55 -7.07 20.57
C VAL A 497 8.16 -5.92 21.50
N ARG A 498 8.61 -4.68 21.23
CA ARG A 498 8.18 -3.51 22.00
C ARG A 498 6.68 -3.24 21.86
N ASP A 499 6.14 -3.33 20.64
CA ASP A 499 4.71 -3.12 20.39
C ASP A 499 3.85 -4.16 21.10
N VAL A 500 4.23 -5.44 21.00
CA VAL A 500 3.56 -6.54 21.69
C VAL A 500 3.68 -6.37 23.21
N HIS A 501 4.85 -6.00 23.72
CA HIS A 501 5.05 -5.73 25.14
C HIS A 501 4.10 -4.65 25.65
N GLN A 502 3.99 -3.50 24.96
CA GLN A 502 3.07 -2.43 25.35
C GLN A 502 1.62 -2.89 25.34
N TYR A 503 1.23 -3.65 24.32
CA TYR A 503 -0.11 -4.21 24.25
C TYR A 503 -0.42 -5.15 25.41
N VAL A 504 0.44 -6.13 25.70
CA VAL A 504 0.24 -7.09 26.80
C VAL A 504 0.23 -6.36 28.14
N LEU A 505 1.12 -5.38 28.34
CA LEU A 505 1.15 -4.56 29.55
C LEU A 505 -0.18 -3.81 29.75
N SER A 506 -0.73 -3.20 28.68
CA SER A 506 -1.99 -2.46 28.74
C SER A 506 -3.21 -3.33 29.13
N ARG A 507 -3.12 -4.65 28.98
CA ARG A 507 -4.20 -5.58 29.34
C ARG A 507 -4.25 -5.90 30.83
N GLY A 508 -3.20 -5.59 31.59
CA GLY A 508 -3.18 -5.77 33.05
C GLY A 508 -3.43 -7.21 33.53
N HIS A 509 -3.07 -8.21 32.72
CA HIS A 509 -3.36 -9.61 33.04
C HIS A 509 -2.47 -10.11 34.19
N PRO A 510 -3.01 -10.82 35.20
CA PRO A 510 -2.23 -11.28 36.36
C PRO A 510 -1.03 -12.16 36.04
N ARG A 511 -1.06 -12.89 34.92
CA ARG A 511 0.07 -13.71 34.43
C ARG A 511 1.22 -12.87 33.83
N TYR A 512 0.90 -11.67 33.34
CA TYR A 512 1.85 -10.78 32.65
C TYR A 512 1.74 -9.33 33.18
N PRO A 513 1.89 -9.11 34.50
CA PRO A 513 1.70 -7.80 35.10
C PRO A 513 2.76 -6.78 34.66
N LYS A 514 3.87 -7.25 34.10
CA LYS A 514 4.97 -6.44 33.54
C LYS A 514 5.04 -6.52 32.01
N GLY A 515 3.93 -6.87 31.36
CA GLY A 515 3.93 -7.15 29.93
C GLY A 515 4.80 -8.37 29.61
N LEU A 516 5.68 -8.24 28.62
CA LEU A 516 6.63 -9.31 28.24
C LEU A 516 7.90 -9.38 29.10
N ASP A 517 8.10 -8.47 30.07
CA ASP A 517 9.30 -8.50 30.92
C ASP A 517 9.35 -9.79 31.78
N GLY A 518 10.45 -10.52 31.69
CA GLY A 518 10.64 -11.84 32.31
C GLY A 518 10.00 -13.01 31.56
N VAL A 519 9.32 -12.79 30.42
CA VAL A 519 8.72 -13.86 29.63
C VAL A 519 9.80 -14.64 28.87
N ALA A 520 9.63 -15.96 28.78
CA ALA A 520 10.58 -16.86 28.10
C ALA A 520 10.75 -16.49 26.62
N MET A 521 11.98 -16.56 26.12
CA MET A 521 12.33 -16.16 24.75
C MET A 521 11.46 -16.87 23.71
N ALA A 522 11.19 -18.17 23.87
CA ALA A 522 10.34 -18.94 22.96
C ALA A 522 8.93 -18.35 22.79
N LEU A 523 8.32 -17.86 23.88
CA LEU A 523 6.99 -17.26 23.84
C LEU A 523 7.03 -15.85 23.24
N VAL A 524 8.08 -15.08 23.54
CA VAL A 524 8.28 -13.75 22.93
C VAL A 524 8.53 -13.88 21.43
N GLN A 525 9.26 -14.92 21.01
CA GLN A 525 9.51 -15.22 19.60
C GLN A 525 8.20 -15.59 18.90
N ALA A 526 7.40 -16.50 19.46
CA ALA A 526 6.10 -16.87 18.91
C ALA A 526 5.17 -15.65 18.75
N ALA A 527 5.14 -14.77 19.75
CA ALA A 527 4.36 -13.54 19.72
C ALA A 527 4.85 -12.56 18.64
N MET A 528 6.17 -12.38 18.50
CA MET A 528 6.78 -11.56 17.45
C MET A 528 6.44 -12.12 16.07
N ASP A 529 6.62 -13.42 15.88
CA ASP A 529 6.40 -14.11 14.61
C ASP A 529 4.93 -14.02 14.16
N VAL A 530 3.97 -14.10 15.08
CA VAL A 530 2.55 -13.91 14.77
C VAL A 530 2.27 -12.49 14.31
N LYS A 531 2.88 -11.50 14.97
CA LYS A 531 2.73 -10.09 14.62
C LYS A 531 3.38 -9.80 13.26
N HIS A 532 4.57 -10.32 13.01
CA HIS A 532 5.32 -10.18 11.75
C HIS A 532 4.53 -10.74 10.56
N HIS A 533 4.02 -11.97 10.64
CA HIS A 533 3.20 -12.57 9.58
C HIS A 533 1.76 -12.03 9.50
N GLY A 534 1.35 -11.17 10.43
CA GLY A 534 -0.04 -10.70 10.53
C GLY A 534 -1.05 -11.82 10.81
N ARG A 535 -0.62 -12.92 11.45
CA ARG A 535 -1.46 -14.08 11.79
C ARG A 535 -2.45 -13.74 12.90
N ARG A 536 -3.63 -14.36 12.85
CA ARG A 536 -4.72 -14.08 13.80
C ARG A 536 -5.80 -15.14 13.74
N ASN A 537 -6.52 -15.29 14.85
CA ASN A 537 -7.71 -16.12 14.90
C ASN A 537 -8.89 -15.38 14.25
N ARG A 538 -9.13 -15.72 12.99
CA ARG A 538 -10.17 -15.09 12.14
C ARG A 538 -11.56 -15.50 12.55
N ASP A 539 -11.74 -16.75 12.96
CA ASP A 539 -13.01 -17.31 13.40
C ASP A 539 -13.56 -16.57 14.63
N MET A 540 -12.67 -16.09 15.50
CA MET A 540 -13.01 -15.26 16.65
C MET A 540 -13.03 -13.75 16.35
N GLY A 541 -12.83 -13.33 15.10
CA GLY A 541 -12.78 -11.91 14.72
C GLY A 541 -11.65 -11.12 15.39
N GLN A 542 -10.57 -11.80 15.81
CA GLN A 542 -9.49 -11.17 16.56
C GLN A 542 -8.46 -10.51 15.64
N SER A 543 -7.95 -9.35 16.07
CA SER A 543 -6.70 -8.79 15.55
C SER A 543 -5.49 -9.65 15.96
N ASN A 544 -4.35 -9.46 15.29
CA ASN A 544 -3.12 -10.18 15.62
C ASN A 544 -2.69 -10.00 17.09
N LEU A 545 -2.77 -8.79 17.63
CA LEU A 545 -2.44 -8.51 19.03
C LEU A 545 -3.43 -9.18 20.01
N GLN A 546 -4.72 -9.24 19.65
CA GLN A 546 -5.71 -9.97 20.46
C GLN A 546 -5.42 -11.47 20.47
N SER A 547 -5.07 -12.06 19.32
CA SER A 547 -4.73 -13.49 19.24
C SER A 547 -3.43 -13.83 19.96
N ILE A 548 -2.42 -12.96 19.88
CA ILE A 548 -1.18 -13.08 20.66
C ILE A 548 -1.51 -13.10 22.16
N PHE A 549 -2.29 -12.13 22.63
CA PHE A 549 -2.66 -12.05 24.03
C PHE A 549 -3.49 -13.26 24.48
N TRP A 550 -4.44 -13.71 23.66
CA TRP A 550 -5.21 -14.93 23.92
C TRP A 550 -4.30 -16.16 24.04
N ALA A 551 -3.35 -16.36 23.12
CA ALA A 551 -2.43 -17.49 23.18
C ALA A 551 -1.55 -17.44 24.43
N LEU A 552 -1.01 -16.26 24.76
CA LEU A 552 -0.20 -16.06 25.97
C LEU A 552 -0.94 -16.44 27.25
N THR A 553 -2.27 -16.29 27.32
CA THR A 553 -3.05 -16.59 28.53
C THR A 553 -3.50 -18.05 28.64
N GLN A 554 -3.32 -18.87 27.60
CA GLN A 554 -3.67 -20.30 27.63
C GLN A 554 -2.75 -21.11 28.56
N THR A 555 -3.21 -22.26 29.03
CA THR A 555 -2.43 -23.15 29.92
C THR A 555 -1.09 -23.54 29.31
N ASP A 556 -1.09 -23.87 28.02
CA ASP A 556 0.12 -24.07 27.20
C ASP A 556 0.16 -23.00 26.09
N PRO A 557 0.83 -21.85 26.34
CA PRO A 557 0.86 -20.77 25.36
C PRO A 557 1.52 -21.15 24.03
N LEU A 558 2.58 -21.97 24.07
CA LEU A 558 3.31 -22.32 22.86
C LEU A 558 2.50 -23.26 21.97
N ALA A 559 1.74 -24.19 22.56
CA ALA A 559 0.76 -24.98 21.80
C ALA A 559 -0.37 -24.10 21.24
N ALA A 560 -0.87 -23.12 22.00
CA ALA A 560 -1.91 -22.20 21.53
C ALA A 560 -1.45 -21.35 20.33
N PHE A 561 -0.17 -20.95 20.30
CA PHE A 561 0.42 -20.27 19.13
C PHE A 561 0.39 -21.12 17.85
N ALA A 562 0.50 -22.46 17.97
CA ALA A 562 0.46 -23.36 16.81
C ALA A 562 -0.92 -23.42 16.14
N THR A 563 -1.97 -23.00 16.84
CA THR A 563 -3.37 -23.09 16.40
C THR A 563 -4.05 -21.72 16.33
N ILE A 564 -3.28 -20.62 16.23
CA ILE A 564 -3.86 -19.26 16.12
C ILE A 564 -4.59 -19.08 14.80
N ASP A 565 -4.02 -19.58 13.70
CA ASP A 565 -4.67 -19.52 12.39
C ASP A 565 -5.56 -20.74 12.17
N THR A 566 -6.56 -20.56 11.31
CA THR A 566 -7.40 -21.63 10.76
C THR A 566 -7.05 -21.89 9.29
N ASP A 567 -7.56 -23.00 8.73
CA ASP A 567 -7.34 -23.46 7.35
C ASP A 567 -5.86 -23.69 6.98
N TRP A 568 -5.49 -23.43 5.72
CA TRP A 568 -4.13 -23.64 5.19
C TRP A 568 -3.04 -22.85 5.94
N ARG A 569 -3.40 -21.81 6.69
CA ARG A 569 -2.48 -21.01 7.49
C ARG A 569 -2.13 -21.66 8.82
N GLU A 570 -2.95 -22.61 9.30
CA GLU A 570 -2.65 -23.40 10.50
C GLU A 570 -1.29 -24.10 10.38
N GLU A 571 -0.98 -24.66 9.22
CA GLU A 571 0.29 -25.33 8.97
C GLU A 571 1.50 -24.38 9.09
N ARG A 572 1.33 -23.10 8.73
CA ARG A 572 2.39 -22.09 8.96
C ARG A 572 2.59 -21.81 10.43
N SER A 573 1.52 -21.78 11.22
CA SER A 573 1.59 -21.60 12.67
C SER A 573 2.23 -22.80 13.37
N ARG A 574 1.93 -24.02 12.94
CA ARG A 574 2.61 -25.22 13.42
C ARG A 574 4.08 -25.24 13.03
N ARG A 575 4.42 -24.86 11.81
CA ARG A 575 5.82 -24.77 11.34
C ARG A 575 6.61 -23.77 12.18
N SER A 576 6.05 -22.60 12.45
CA SER A 576 6.65 -21.59 13.35
C SER A 576 7.00 -22.17 14.71
N VAL A 577 6.03 -22.81 15.38
CA VAL A 577 6.27 -23.43 16.69
C VAL A 577 7.28 -24.58 16.60
N THR A 578 7.31 -25.31 15.49
CA THR A 578 8.31 -26.37 15.26
C THR A 578 9.72 -25.80 15.16
N GLU A 579 9.92 -24.72 14.41
CA GLU A 579 11.23 -24.05 14.29
C GLU A 579 11.65 -23.41 15.64
N ILE A 580 10.70 -22.88 16.42
CA ILE A 580 10.98 -22.39 17.79
C ILE A 580 11.46 -23.53 18.70
N LYS A 581 10.79 -24.68 18.65
CA LYS A 581 11.19 -25.86 19.44
C LYS A 581 12.56 -26.39 19.01
N ALA A 582 12.89 -26.31 17.72
CA ALA A 582 14.24 -26.66 17.23
C ALA A 582 15.34 -25.73 17.82
N MET A 583 14.97 -24.55 18.30
CA MET A 583 15.86 -23.59 18.95
C MET A 583 15.91 -23.71 20.48
N ALA A 584 15.30 -24.75 21.08
CA ALA A 584 15.20 -24.93 22.54
C ALA A 584 16.55 -24.75 23.28
N GLN A 585 17.64 -25.34 22.77
CA GLN A 585 18.98 -25.21 23.36
C GLN A 585 19.47 -23.75 23.48
N TRP A 586 18.94 -22.85 22.65
CA TRP A 586 19.26 -21.41 22.66
C TRP A 586 18.22 -20.59 23.45
N PHE A 587 17.00 -21.12 23.63
CA PHE A 587 15.85 -20.36 24.16
C PHE A 587 15.51 -20.70 25.62
N ASP A 588 15.67 -21.96 26.06
CA ASP A 588 15.02 -22.49 27.27
C ASP A 588 15.42 -21.76 28.57
N ASN A 589 16.63 -21.19 28.62
CA ASN A 589 17.13 -20.45 29.77
C ASN A 589 17.12 -18.93 29.60
N LYS A 590 16.48 -18.43 28.54
CA LYS A 590 16.50 -17.02 28.18
C LYS A 590 15.17 -16.34 28.42
N ARG A 591 15.20 -15.17 29.05
CA ARG A 591 14.01 -14.35 29.31
C ARG A 591 14.20 -12.94 28.78
N TYR A 592 13.12 -12.35 28.29
CA TYR A 592 13.16 -10.97 27.82
C TYR A 592 13.34 -10.01 29.00
N ASP A 593 14.36 -9.17 28.93
CA ASP A 593 14.62 -8.09 29.88
C ASP A 593 14.21 -6.77 29.20
N ARG A 594 13.12 -6.18 29.69
CA ARG A 594 12.57 -4.95 29.08
C ARG A 594 13.52 -3.76 29.23
N ALA A 595 14.25 -3.68 30.34
CA ALA A 595 15.15 -2.56 30.63
C ALA A 595 16.38 -2.61 29.72
N ALA A 596 16.96 -3.80 29.54
CA ALA A 596 18.09 -4.01 28.64
C ALA A 596 17.68 -4.05 27.15
N GLN A 597 16.40 -4.31 26.86
CA GLN A 597 15.92 -4.64 25.51
C GLN A 597 16.63 -5.86 24.91
N GLU A 598 16.98 -6.82 25.77
CA GLU A 598 17.79 -7.98 25.44
C GLU A 598 17.21 -9.24 26.09
N PHE A 599 17.81 -10.40 25.79
CA PHE A 599 17.49 -11.64 26.46
C PHE A 599 18.63 -12.11 27.36
N LYS A 600 18.30 -12.45 28.61
CA LYS A 600 19.28 -12.86 29.62
C LYS A 600 19.07 -14.31 30.03
#